data_AF-A0AAE3ZL03-F1
#
_entry.id   AF-A0AAE3ZL03-F1
#
_cell.length_a   1.000
_cell.length_b   1.000
_cell.length_c   1.000
_cell.angle_alpha   90.00
_cell.angle_beta   90.00
_cell.angle_gamma   90.00
#
_symmetry.space_group_name_H-M   'P 1'
#
loop_
_entity.id
_entity.type
_entity.pdbx_description
1 polymer ?
#
loop_
_entity_poly.entity_id
_entity_poly.type
_entity_poly.pdbx_seq_one_letter_code
_entity_poly.pdbx_strand_id
1 'polypeptide(L)'
;MSAPERPLVRGEILQLACQDYKFGTLDPLRLQIGTVGGEHHLDDGVWIEVVGVVLADDGSPVRPRPTTLIRAAAINRARQAEQTGVAAARRAHRRTGPAPE
;
A
#
# COMPACT_ATOMS: atom_id res chain seq x y z
N MET A 1 -4.70 12.41 14.57
CA MET A 1 -4.36 11.86 13.24
C MET A 1 -5.39 10.79 12.92
N SER A 2 -6.00 10.86 11.74
CA SER A 2 -7.23 10.12 11.41
C SER A 2 -6.99 8.69 10.96
N ALA A 3 -7.97 7.83 11.23
CA ALA A 3 -8.13 6.48 10.67
C ALA A 3 -8.04 6.49 9.12
N PRO A 4 -7.77 5.35 8.47
CA PRO A 4 -7.76 5.28 7.01
C PRO A 4 -9.11 5.75 6.44
N GLU A 5 -9.09 6.57 5.38
CA GLU A 5 -10.30 7.22 4.82
C GLU A 5 -11.29 6.21 4.23
N ARG A 6 -10.82 5.01 3.93
CA ARG A 6 -11.61 3.89 3.45
C ARG A 6 -11.08 2.60 4.08
N PRO A 7 -11.94 1.64 4.45
CA PRO A 7 -11.50 0.34 4.96
C PRO A 7 -10.50 -0.33 4.02
N LEU A 8 -9.57 -1.08 4.60
CA LEU A 8 -8.68 -1.98 3.86
C LEU A 8 -9.49 -3.15 3.31
N VAL A 9 -9.19 -3.56 2.07
CA VAL A 9 -9.91 -4.65 1.42
C VAL A 9 -8.97 -5.84 1.24
N ARG A 10 -9.49 -7.06 1.47
CA ARG A 10 -8.74 -8.29 1.18
C ARG A 10 -8.37 -8.35 -0.30
N GLY A 11 -7.11 -8.64 -0.58
CA GLY A 11 -6.52 -8.70 -1.91
C GLY A 11 -5.93 -7.37 -2.40
N GLU A 12 -6.20 -6.26 -1.71
CA GLU A 12 -5.57 -4.96 -2.00
C GLU A 12 -4.04 -5.07 -1.85
N ILE A 13 -3.28 -4.42 -2.73
CA ILE A 13 -1.82 -4.40 -2.65
C ILE A 13 -1.40 -3.00 -2.25
N LEU A 14 -0.65 -2.89 -1.15
CA LEU A 14 -0.10 -1.63 -0.69
C LEU A 14 1.41 -1.61 -0.87
N GLN A 15 1.93 -0.50 -1.39
CA GLN A 15 3.36 -0.22 -1.41
C GLN A 15 3.71 0.69 -0.24
N LEU A 16 4.48 0.18 0.71
CA LEU A 16 4.75 0.80 2.00
C LEU A 16 6.24 1.11 2.13
N ALA A 17 6.57 2.29 2.64
CA ALA A 17 7.94 2.65 3.00
C ALA A 17 8.36 1.95 4.31
N CYS A 18 9.66 1.77 4.53
CA CYS A 18 10.21 1.07 5.70
C CYS A 18 9.75 1.67 7.04
N GLN A 19 9.53 2.98 7.08
CA GLN A 19 9.05 3.71 8.27
C GLN A 19 7.56 3.53 8.58
N ASP A 20 6.80 2.96 7.65
CA ASP A 20 5.34 2.90 7.69
C ASP A 20 4.78 1.55 8.14
N TYR A 21 5.68 0.59 8.35
CA TYR A 21 5.36 -0.69 8.96
C TYR A 21 6.37 -1.01 10.05
N LYS A 22 5.91 -1.52 11.18
CA LYS A 22 6.83 -2.02 12.21
C LYS A 22 7.16 -3.46 11.83
N PHE A 23 8.32 -3.74 11.19
CA PHE A 23 9.10 -5.01 11.22
C PHE A 23 10.21 -5.08 10.13
N GLY A 24 11.47 -4.82 10.50
CA GLY A 24 12.67 -5.58 10.11
C GLY A 24 13.10 -5.74 8.63
N THR A 25 12.47 -5.10 7.66
CA THR A 25 12.98 -5.06 6.27
C THR A 25 13.49 -3.66 5.95
N LEU A 26 14.67 -3.60 5.30
CA LEU A 26 15.32 -2.34 4.91
C LEU A 26 14.74 -1.76 3.60
N ASP A 27 13.88 -2.51 2.92
CA ASP A 27 13.33 -2.18 1.61
C ASP A 27 11.83 -1.84 1.63
N PRO A 28 11.34 -1.08 0.64
CA PRO A 28 9.91 -0.86 0.43
C PRO A 28 9.16 -2.19 0.34
N LEU A 29 8.03 -2.29 1.02
CA LEU A 29 7.25 -3.50 1.12
C LEU A 29 6.04 -3.43 0.18
N ARG A 30 5.88 -4.41 -0.71
CA ARG A 30 4.61 -4.65 -1.40
C ARG A 30 3.82 -5.69 -0.62
N LEU A 31 2.75 -5.28 0.04
CA LEU A 31 1.94 -6.16 0.88
C LEU A 31 0.57 -6.39 0.24
N GLN A 32 0.25 -7.65 -0.04
CA GLN A 32 -1.11 -8.05 -0.35
C GLN A 32 -1.89 -8.29 0.94
N ILE A 33 -2.96 -7.53 1.14
CA ILE A 33 -3.82 -7.60 2.32
C ILE A 33 -4.56 -8.95 2.33
N GLY A 34 -4.40 -9.73 3.40
CA GLY A 34 -5.15 -10.95 3.63
C GLY A 34 -6.32 -10.70 4.58
N THR A 35 -5.99 -10.37 5.83
CA THR A 35 -6.94 -10.11 6.91
C THR A 35 -6.61 -8.77 7.55
N VAL A 36 -7.62 -7.98 7.84
CA VAL A 36 -7.49 -6.72 8.58
C VAL A 36 -7.88 -7.02 10.02
N GLY A 37 -6.95 -6.78 10.94
CA GLY A 37 -7.13 -6.95 12.38
C GLY A 37 -7.61 -5.66 13.04
N GLY A 38 -7.13 -5.43 14.27
CA GLY A 38 -7.52 -4.28 15.08
C GLY A 38 -6.85 -2.96 14.69
N GLU A 39 -7.48 -1.86 15.13
CA GLU A 39 -6.85 -0.54 15.18
C GLU A 39 -6.12 -0.37 16.51
N HIS A 40 -4.89 0.13 16.44
CA HIS A 40 -4.02 0.41 17.58
C HIS A 40 -3.65 1.88 17.59
N HIS A 41 -3.93 2.55 18.71
CA HIS A 41 -3.47 3.91 18.95
C HIS A 41 -2.13 3.86 19.69
N LEU A 42 -1.06 4.27 19.03
CA LEU A 42 0.29 4.38 19.60
C LEU A 42 0.69 5.86 19.67
N ASP A 43 1.78 6.16 20.37
CA ASP A 43 2.26 7.53 20.59
C ASP A 43 2.55 8.29 19.28
N ASP A 44 2.90 7.56 18.22
CA ASP A 44 3.18 8.12 16.90
C ASP A 44 1.98 8.07 15.94
N GLY A 45 0.79 7.65 16.41
CA GLY A 45 -0.46 7.73 15.67
C GLY A 45 -1.22 6.40 15.58
N VAL A 46 -2.12 6.34 14.61
CA VAL A 46 -3.00 5.18 14.39
C VAL A 46 -2.30 4.15 13.52
N TRP A 47 -2.29 2.90 14.00
CA TRP A 47 -1.74 1.73 13.34
C TRP A 47 -2.83 0.68 13.13
N ILE A 48 -2.83 0.04 11.98
CA ILE A 48 -3.77 -1.00 11.63
C ILE A 48 -3.03 -2.32 11.58
N GLU A 49 -3.52 -3.29 12.33
CA GLU A 49 -3.03 -4.66 12.27
C GLU A 49 -3.49 -5.31 10.97
N VAL A 50 -2.57 -5.93 10.26
CA VAL A 50 -2.83 -6.57 8.98
C VAL A 50 -2.06 -7.87 8.88
N VAL A 51 -2.76 -8.93 8.51
CA VAL A 51 -2.17 -10.19 8.07
C VAL A 51 -2.14 -10.20 6.55
N GLY A 52 -1.01 -10.53 5.95
CA GLY A 52 -0.86 -10.44 4.50
C GLY A 52 0.36 -11.18 3.97
N VAL A 53 0.52 -11.12 2.66
CA VAL A 53 1.63 -11.75 1.96
C VAL A 53 2.51 -10.66 1.36
N VAL A 54 3.82 -10.76 1.62
CA VAL A 54 4.78 -9.87 0.99
C VAL A 54 5.00 -10.36 -0.43
N LEU A 55 4.86 -9.45 -1.38
CA LEU A 55 5.10 -9.69 -2.80
C LEU A 55 6.48 -9.14 -3.19
N ALA A 56 7.14 -9.83 -4.10
CA ALA A 56 8.31 -9.31 -4.79
C ALA A 56 7.90 -8.29 -5.87
N ASP A 57 8.88 -7.68 -6.53
CA ASP A 57 8.63 -6.72 -7.61
C ASP A 57 7.91 -7.35 -8.81
N ASP A 58 8.16 -8.64 -9.07
CA ASP A 58 7.47 -9.44 -10.09
C ASP A 58 6.05 -9.87 -9.67
N GLY A 59 5.62 -9.55 -8.44
CA GLY A 59 4.32 -9.91 -7.89
C GLY A 59 4.25 -11.32 -7.31
N SER A 60 5.35 -12.08 -7.31
CA SER A 60 5.39 -13.40 -6.70
C SER A 60 5.34 -13.30 -5.16
N PRO A 61 4.66 -14.23 -4.47
CA PRO A 61 4.60 -14.23 -3.01
C PRO A 61 5.95 -14.68 -2.41
N VAL A 62 6.60 -13.79 -1.67
CA VAL A 62 7.91 -14.05 -1.04
C VAL A 62 7.74 -14.79 0.27
N ARG A 63 6.86 -14.28 1.15
CA ARG A 63 6.66 -14.86 2.48
C ARG A 63 5.29 -14.50 3.04
N PRO A 64 4.56 -15.46 3.62
CA PRO A 64 3.43 -15.13 4.48
C PRO A 64 3.97 -14.39 5.72
N ARG A 65 3.47 -13.17 5.98
CA ARG A 65 3.79 -12.43 7.20
C ARG A 65 2.64 -12.65 8.18
N PRO A 66 2.90 -13.24 9.36
CA PRO A 66 1.82 -13.65 10.25
C PRO A 66 1.01 -12.47 10.79
N THR A 67 1.60 -11.28 10.96
CA THR A 67 0.90 -10.03 11.33
C THR A 67 1.87 -8.86 11.17
N THR A 68 1.44 -7.73 10.62
CA THR A 68 2.20 -6.47 10.54
C THR A 68 1.33 -5.31 11.00
N LEU A 69 1.92 -4.34 11.70
CA LEU A 69 1.27 -3.06 11.99
C LEU A 69 1.63 -2.07 10.89
N ILE A 70 0.62 -1.51 10.23
CA ILE A 70 0.77 -0.51 9.16
C ILE A 70 0.21 0.82 9.67
N ARG A 71 0.95 1.91 9.48
CA ARG A 71 0.47 3.25 9.84
C ARG A 71 -0.75 3.62 8.98
N ALA A 72 -1.85 4.08 9.60
CA ALA A 72 -3.07 4.48 8.89
C ALA A 72 -2.79 5.53 7.79
N ALA A 73 -1.92 6.50 8.09
CA ALA A 73 -1.50 7.52 7.14
C ALA A 73 -0.78 6.93 5.91
N ALA A 74 -0.06 5.83 6.07
CA ALA A 74 0.64 5.17 4.96
C ALA A 74 -0.31 4.51 3.98
N ILE A 75 -1.44 3.96 4.47
CA ILE A 75 -2.50 3.40 3.62
C ILE A 75 -3.05 4.48 2.69
N ASN A 76 -3.34 5.67 3.23
CA ASN A 76 -3.83 6.79 2.44
C ASN A 76 -2.78 7.27 1.41
N ARG A 77 -1.50 7.36 1.81
CA ARG A 77 -0.41 7.73 0.89
C ARG A 77 -0.22 6.73 -0.25
N ALA A 78 -0.22 5.43 0.04
CA ALA A 78 -0.10 4.37 -0.96
C ALA A 78 -1.20 4.50 -2.03
N ARG A 79 -2.44 4.71 -1.59
CA ARG A 79 -3.59 4.92 -2.48
C ARG A 79 -3.49 6.20 -3.30
N GLN A 80 -3.02 7.29 -2.70
CA GLN A 80 -2.82 8.56 -3.41
C GLN A 80 -1.70 8.46 -4.46
N ALA A 81 -0.63 7.72 -4.16
CA ALA A 81 0.45 7.46 -5.10
C ALA A 81 -0.03 6.65 -6.31
N GLU A 82 -0.84 5.61 -6.11
CA GLU A 82 -1.46 4.84 -7.19
C GLU A 82 -2.39 5.70 -8.05
N GLN A 83 -3.26 6.52 -7.44
CA GLN A 83 -4.16 7.40 -8.19
C GLN A 83 -3.40 8.43 -9.02
N THR A 84 -2.32 8.98 -8.47
CA THR A 84 -1.46 9.95 -9.16
C THR A 84 -0.71 9.28 -10.32
N GLY A 85 -0.20 8.06 -10.11
CA GLY A 85 0.44 7.26 -11.15
C GLY A 85 -0.50 6.93 -12.31
N VAL A 86 -1.73 6.50 -12.00
CA VAL A 86 -2.77 6.24 -13.01
C VAL A 86 -3.16 7.51 -13.76
N ALA A 87 -3.31 8.64 -13.06
CA ALA A 87 -3.63 9.92 -13.70
C ALA A 87 -2.50 10.41 -14.62
N ALA A 88 -1.24 10.24 -14.21
CA ALA A 88 -0.06 10.57 -15.01
C ALA A 88 0.06 9.65 -16.24
N ALA A 89 -0.12 8.34 -16.07
CA ALA A 89 -0.10 7.37 -17.17
C ALA A 89 -1.21 7.65 -18.20
N ARG A 90 -2.42 7.99 -17.76
CA ARG A 90 -3.53 8.37 -18.65
C ARG A 90 -3.25 9.65 -19.43
N ARG A 91 -2.60 10.65 -18.81
CA ARG A 91 -2.18 11.88 -19.51
C ARG A 91 -1.09 11.60 -20.55
N ALA A 92 -0.14 10.72 -20.23
CA ALA A 92 0.91 10.32 -21.16
C ALA A 92 0.32 9.58 -22.38
N HIS A 93 -0.58 8.61 -22.15
CA HIS A 93 -1.24 7.85 -23.22
C HIS A 93 -2.10 8.74 -24.14
N ARG A 94 -2.74 9.79 -23.62
CA ARG A 94 -3.52 10.75 -24.42
C ARG A 94 -2.66 11.68 -25.29
N ARG A 95 -1.39 11.88 -24.95
CA ARG A 95 -0.44 12.68 -25.76
C ARG A 95 0.21 11.89 -26.89
N THR A 96 0.16 10.56 -26.84
CA THR A 96 0.65 9.65 -27.89
C THR A 96 -0.50 9.07 -28.72
N GLY A 97 -1.55 9.85 -28.97
CA GLY A 97 -2.56 9.48 -29.97
C GLY A 97 -1.93 9.45 -31.36
N PRO A 98 -2.34 8.51 -32.24
CA PRO A 98 -1.76 8.40 -33.57
C PRO A 98 -1.96 9.72 -34.34
N ALA A 99 -0.90 10.17 -35.00
CA ALA A 99 -0.97 11.31 -35.91
C ALA A 99 -2.07 11.02 -36.95
N PRO A 100 -2.96 11.98 -37.25
CA PRO A 100 -3.91 11.81 -38.34
C PRO A 100 -3.13 11.68 -39.66
N GLU A 101 -3.44 10.63 -40.42
CA GLU A 101 -3.01 10.45 -41.82
C GLU A 101 -3.55 11.54 -42.75
#